data_AF-A0A2R9SM60-F1
#
_entry.id   AF-A0A2R9SM60-F1
#
_cell.length_a   1.000
_cell.length_b   1.000
_cell.length_c   1.000
_cell.angle_alpha   90.00
_cell.angle_beta   90.00
_cell.angle_gamma   90.00
#
_symmetry.space_group_name_H-M   'P 1'
#
loop_
_entity.id
_entity.type
_entity.pdbx_description
1 polymer ?
#
loop_
_entity_poly.entity_id
_entity_poly.type
_entity_poly.pdbx_seq_one_letter_code
_entity_poly.pdbx_strand_id
1 'polypeptide(L)' 'MARTKTQKALRQAERAGTWSAAMMRKTNEDYSSLSQHVRVKPTKQEQLHKVKHRKRIGDDGAFFVGFGGCDIVR' A
#
# COMPACT_ATOMS: atom_id res chain seq x y z
N MET A 1 12.62 9.19 -23.85
CA MET A 1 11.44 9.71 -23.13
C MET A 1 11.23 11.18 -23.47
N ALA A 2 10.00 11.56 -23.82
CA ALA A 2 9.67 12.96 -24.04
C ALA A 2 9.59 13.71 -22.70
N ARG A 3 10.19 14.89 -22.63
CA ARG A 3 10.13 15.76 -21.45
C ARG A 3 8.78 16.48 -21.38
N THR A 4 8.29 16.70 -20.16
CA THR A 4 7.07 17.49 -19.95
C THR A 4 7.27 18.95 -20.36
N LYS A 5 6.18 19.65 -20.67
CA LYS A 5 6.23 21.07 -21.07
C LYS A 5 6.83 21.95 -19.95
N THR A 6 6.58 21.61 -18.69
CA THR A 6 7.11 22.33 -17.52
C THR A 6 8.63 22.20 -17.39
N GLN A 7 9.17 21.00 -17.57
CA GLN A 7 10.62 20.77 -17.55
C GLN A 7 11.34 21.52 -18.68
N LYS A 8 10.70 21.65 -19.84
CA LYS A 8 11.25 22.43 -20.96
C LYS A 8 11.27 23.93 -20.65
N ALA A 9 10.22 24.45 -20.03
CA ALA A 9 10.12 25.86 -19.65
C ALA A 9 11.16 26.24 -18.57
N LEU A 10 11.35 25.39 -17.54
CA LEU A 10 12.38 25.61 -16.51
C LEU A 10 13.78 25.69 -17.14
N ARG A 11 14.11 24.74 -18.02
CA ARG A 11 15.40 24.72 -18.71
C ARG A 11 15.62 25.91 -19.63
N GLN A 12 14.58 26.42 -20.27
CA GLN A 12 14.68 27.61 -21.11
C GLN A 12 15.00 28.85 -20.26
N ALA A 13 14.34 28.98 -19.10
CA ALA A 13 14.57 30.05 -18.15
C ALA A 13 15.99 29.99 -17.54
N GLU A 14 16.46 28.81 -17.14
CA GLU A 14 17.84 28.58 -16.69
C GLU A 14 18.89 29.06 -17.71
N ARG A 15 18.67 28.75 -18.99
CA ARG A 15 19.58 29.16 -20.08
C ARG A 15 19.55 30.66 -20.34
N ALA A 16 18.37 31.26 -20.24
CA ALA A 16 18.18 32.68 -20.50
C ALA A 16 18.56 33.56 -19.29
N GLY A 17 18.82 32.95 -18.11
CA GLY A 17 19.01 33.69 -16.87
C GLY A 17 17.75 34.45 -16.44
N THR A 18 16.58 34.05 -16.95
CA THR A 18 15.30 34.72 -16.69
C THR A 18 14.45 33.92 -15.72
N TRP A 19 13.48 34.60 -15.10
CA TRP A 19 12.56 33.98 -14.18
C TRP A 19 11.42 33.25 -14.90
N SER A 20 10.97 32.09 -14.39
CA SER A 20 9.74 31.43 -14.87
C SER A 20 8.77 31.14 -13.74
N ALA A 21 7.47 31.29 -14.02
CA ALA A 21 6.41 31.00 -13.05
C ALA A 21 6.42 29.53 -12.55
N ALA A 22 6.98 28.61 -13.33
CA ALA A 22 7.14 27.21 -12.93
C ALA A 22 8.17 27.03 -11.80
N MET A 23 9.14 27.94 -11.69
CA MET A 23 10.20 27.91 -10.68
C MET A 23 9.72 28.36 -9.29
N MET A 24 8.65 29.17 -9.22
CA MET A 24 8.02 29.58 -7.95
C MET A 24 7.07 28.52 -7.37
N ARG A 25 6.77 27.45 -8.13
CA ARG A 25 5.82 26.43 -7.65
C ARG A 25 6.52 25.56 -6.62
N LYS A 26 5.84 25.31 -5.50
CA LYS A 26 6.28 24.30 -4.53
C LYS A 26 6.45 22.96 -5.23
N THR A 27 7.65 22.42 -5.13
CA THR A 27 8.06 21.16 -5.74
C THR A 27 7.85 20.01 -4.77
N ASN A 28 8.00 18.77 -5.25
CA ASN A 28 7.88 17.61 -4.39
C ASN A 28 8.98 17.59 -3.29
N GLU A 29 10.11 18.26 -3.52
CA GLU A 29 11.18 18.42 -2.52
C GLU A 29 10.69 19.24 -1.31
N ASP A 30 9.92 20.31 -1.56
CA ASP A 30 9.30 21.14 -0.51
C ASP A 30 8.28 20.37 0.34
N TYR A 31 7.77 19.27 -0.21
CA TYR A 31 6.76 18.40 0.37
C TYR A 31 7.32 17.05 0.83
N SER A 32 8.63 16.85 0.70
CA SER A 32 9.28 15.53 0.86
C SER A 32 9.55 15.14 2.31
N SER A 33 9.51 16.11 3.24
CA SER A 33 9.82 15.86 4.65
C SER A 33 8.86 14.83 5.28
N LEU A 34 7.61 14.80 4.84
CA LEU A 34 6.61 13.82 5.23
C LEU A 34 5.66 13.52 4.06
N SER A 35 5.38 12.24 3.84
CA SER A 35 4.39 11.84 2.83
C SER A 35 2.99 12.37 3.20
N GLN A 36 2.40 13.14 2.29
CA GLN A 36 1.11 13.82 2.47
C GLN A 36 -0.12 12.93 2.30
N HIS A 37 0.04 11.66 1.94
CA HIS A 37 -1.12 10.81 1.76
C HIS A 37 -1.88 10.63 3.09
N VAL A 38 -3.21 10.59 3.00
CA VAL A 38 -4.05 10.27 4.14
C VAL A 38 -3.79 8.82 4.53
N ARG A 39 -3.36 8.61 5.77
CA ARG A 39 -3.20 7.27 6.33
C ARG A 39 -4.56 6.78 6.79
N VAL A 40 -5.15 5.87 6.04
CA VAL A 40 -6.42 5.22 6.38
C VAL A 40 -6.14 3.94 7.15
N LYS A 41 -6.87 3.70 8.24
CA LYS A 41 -6.77 2.44 8.98
C LYS A 41 -7.38 1.31 8.15
N PRO A 42 -6.82 0.09 8.22
CA PRO A 42 -7.34 -1.04 7.46
C PRO A 42 -8.77 -1.37 7.87
N THR A 43 -9.57 -1.80 6.90
CA THR A 43 -10.97 -2.18 7.14
C THR A 43 -11.08 -3.47 7.96
N LYS A 44 -12.28 -3.74 8.51
CA LYS A 44 -12.54 -4.99 9.27
C LYS A 44 -12.20 -6.23 8.45
N GLN A 45 -12.52 -6.22 7.15
CA GLN A 45 -12.22 -7.33 6.23
C GLN A 45 -10.71 -7.50 6.06
N GLU A 46 -9.98 -6.42 5.79
CA GLU A 46 -8.50 -6.45 5.67
C GLU A 46 -7.82 -6.93 6.96
N GLN A 47 -8.39 -6.62 8.13
CA GLN A 47 -7.87 -7.10 9.42
C GLN A 47 -8.15 -8.59 9.65
N LEU A 48 -9.35 -9.09 9.31
CA LEU A 48 -9.72 -10.49 9.51
C LEU A 48 -8.99 -11.44 8.55
N HIS A 49 -8.78 -11.03 7.31
CA HIS A 49 -7.99 -11.81 6.34
C HIS A 49 -6.49 -11.76 6.60
N LYS A 50 -6.02 -10.85 7.47
CA LYS A 50 -4.62 -10.77 7.87
C LYS A 50 -4.31 -11.84 8.89
N VAL A 51 -3.95 -13.04 8.41
CA VAL A 51 -3.41 -14.13 9.26
C VAL A 51 -2.01 -13.74 9.73
N LYS A 52 -1.92 -12.89 10.77
CA LYS A 52 -0.64 -12.42 11.32
C LYS A 52 0.02 -13.46 12.23
N HIS A 53 -0.78 -14.21 12.98
CA HIS A 53 -0.32 -15.21 13.94
C HIS A 53 -1.14 -16.49 13.73
N ARG A 54 -0.59 -17.42 12.94
CA ARG A 54 -1.19 -18.74 12.72
C ARG A 54 -0.97 -19.58 13.97
N LYS A 55 -2.00 -19.73 14.80
CA LYS A 55 -2.00 -20.77 15.84
C LYS A 55 -1.97 -22.13 15.13
N ARG A 56 -1.07 -23.03 15.54
CA ARG A 56 -1.14 -24.44 15.13
C ARG A 56 -2.38 -25.02 15.81
N ILE A 57 -3.41 -25.32 15.02
CA ILE A 57 -4.54 -26.11 15.49
C ILE A 57 -4.08 -27.56 15.36
N GLY A 58 -3.65 -28.19 16.45
CA GLY A 58 -3.22 -29.59 16.41
C GLY A 58 -2.35 -30.14 17.54
N ASP A 59 -1.99 -29.38 18.58
CA ASP A 59 -1.16 -29.93 19.68
C ASP A 59 -1.96 -30.51 20.86
N ASP A 60 -3.29 -30.37 20.87
CA ASP A 60 -4.17 -31.00 21.87
C ASP A 60 -5.04 -32.07 21.20
N GLY A 61 -4.69 -33.34 21.46
CA GLY A 61 -5.22 -34.53 20.81
C GLY A 61 -6.70 -34.83 21.06
N ALA A 62 -7.60 -34.10 20.40
CA ALA A 62 -9.01 -34.44 20.35
C ALA A 62 -9.64 -33.99 19.03
N PHE A 63 -9.47 -34.81 17.98
CA PHE A 63 -10.31 -34.74 16.79
C PHE A 63 -10.99 -36.10 16.64
N PHE A 64 -12.28 -36.12 17.02
CA PHE A 64 -13.28 -37.18 16.85
C PHE A 64 -13.14 -38.45 17.71
N VAL A 65 -13.68 -38.40 18.94
CA VAL A 65 -14.19 -39.60 19.62
C VAL A 65 -15.63 -39.31 20.05
N GLY A 66 -16.58 -40.03 19.45
CA GLY A 66 -17.93 -40.14 19.97
C GLY A 66 -19.02 -39.49 19.13
N PHE A 67 -19.37 -40.11 18.00
CA PHE A 67 -20.76 -40.48 17.71
C PHE A 67 -20.71 -41.72 16.82
N GLY A 68 -20.92 -42.89 17.44
CA GLY A 68 -21.14 -44.12 16.70
C GLY A 68 -22.45 -44.04 15.92
N GLY A 69 -22.43 -44.53 14.69
CA GLY A 69 -23.61 -44.60 13.84
C GLY A 69 -23.24 -45.20 12.50
N CYS A 70 -23.66 -46.44 12.32
CA CYS A 70 -23.63 -47.28 11.13
C CYS A 70 -23.91 -46.55 9.81
N ASP A 71 -23.49 -47.21 8.71
CA ASP A 71 -23.89 -47.00 7.31
C ASP A 71 -23.14 -45.85 6.58
N ILE A 72 -22.66 -45.96 5.33
CA ILE A 72 -23.00 -46.88 4.25
C ILE A 72 -21.87 -46.87 3.19
N VAL A 73 -21.84 -47.94 2.42
CA VAL A 73 -20.99 -48.29 1.28
C VAL A 73 -20.88 -47.18 0.21
N ARG A 74 -19.63 -46.86 -0.21
CA ARG A 74 -19.08 -46.89 -1.59
C ARG A 74 -18.06 -45.79 -1.86
#